data_AF-A0A7C2ZUW4-F1
#
_entry.id   AF-A0A7C2ZUW4-F1
#
_cell.length_a   1.000
_cell.length_b   1.000
_cell.length_c   1.000
_cell.angle_alpha   90.00
_cell.angle_beta   90.00
_cell.angle_gamma   90.00
#
_symmetry.space_group_name_H-M   'P 1'
#
loop_
_entity.id
_entity.type
_entity.pdbx_description
1 polymer ?
#
loop_
_entity_poly.entity_id
_entity_poly.type
_entity_poly.pdbx_seq_one_letter_code
_entity_poly.pdbx_strand_id
1 'polypeptide(L)'
;MTLEKLGIEIIWFDSLGAKSSSISITTSRGLVVVDPGAAKMQPSYPLPLQEKLRIRSQAVEEIMYRVEKSTAIIVTHYHYDHHVLPSDRDVKNPRLFLGKLWILKNPNMYINESQWHRARKFINEMLNLIDGNLYESLLEKPQMHEFEDTAEILEEALSKDFGDYNTRRRELLAKGKKWFQTLAQKFWSREQWIREASLDKLSIVWGDGKTFHFGDAETDLKAPVSRG
;
A
#
# COMPACT_ATOMS: atom_id res chain seq x y z
N MET A 1 7.53 20.30 -19.81
CA MET A 1 6.13 19.83 -19.77
C MET A 1 5.86 19.43 -18.33
N THR A 2 5.09 20.21 -17.57
CA THR A 2 4.91 20.04 -16.12
C THR A 2 3.81 19.02 -15.81
N LEU A 3 4.02 18.19 -14.77
CA LEU A 3 3.05 17.17 -14.29
C LEU A 3 1.66 17.74 -14.02
N GLU A 4 1.58 19.00 -13.60
CA GLU A 4 0.34 19.74 -13.37
C GLU A 4 -0.55 19.83 -14.61
N LYS A 5 0.04 19.95 -15.82
CA LYS A 5 -0.73 19.97 -17.07
C LYS A 5 -1.41 18.63 -17.38
N LEU A 6 -0.94 17.56 -16.75
CA LEU A 6 -1.54 16.22 -16.80
C LEU A 6 -2.47 15.96 -15.59
N GLY A 7 -2.76 16.98 -14.78
CA GLY A 7 -3.60 16.85 -13.58
C GLY A 7 -2.92 16.15 -12.41
N ILE A 8 -1.61 15.90 -12.47
CA ILE A 8 -0.85 15.22 -11.41
C ILE A 8 -0.21 16.26 -10.49
N GLU A 9 -0.46 16.13 -9.20
CA GLU A 9 0.11 16.98 -8.16
C GLU A 9 0.83 16.14 -7.11
N ILE A 10 2.04 16.57 -6.78
CA ILE A 10 2.81 16.01 -5.66
C ILE A 10 2.23 16.52 -4.35
N ILE A 11 1.81 15.62 -3.47
CA ILE A 11 1.36 15.97 -2.12
C ILE A 11 2.56 15.99 -1.18
N TRP A 12 3.30 14.89 -1.11
CA TRP A 12 4.49 14.80 -0.26
C TRP A 12 5.49 13.75 -0.73
N PHE A 13 6.79 14.05 -0.62
CA PHE A 13 7.89 13.12 -0.89
C PHE A 13 9.00 13.24 0.15
N ASP A 14 9.85 12.23 0.23
CA ASP A 14 11.06 12.20 1.08
C ASP A 14 11.87 13.50 1.04
N SER A 15 12.01 14.13 -0.13
CA SER A 15 12.74 15.40 -0.29
C SER A 15 12.16 16.57 0.52
N LEU A 16 10.91 16.46 0.99
CA LEU A 16 10.23 17.46 1.83
C LEU A 16 10.38 17.16 3.34
N GLY A 17 11.21 16.18 3.72
CA GLY A 17 11.63 15.96 5.11
C GLY A 17 10.78 14.96 5.92
N ALA A 18 9.83 14.26 5.29
CA ALA A 18 9.15 13.09 5.84
C ALA A 18 9.11 11.99 4.78
N LYS A 19 9.24 10.73 5.19
CA LYS A 19 9.18 9.60 4.26
C LYS A 19 7.77 9.52 3.68
N SER A 20 7.64 9.64 2.36
CA SER A 20 6.37 9.62 1.64
C SER A 20 6.61 9.49 0.15
N SER A 21 5.58 9.02 -0.57
CA SER A 21 5.50 9.04 -2.02
C SER A 21 4.06 9.30 -2.45
N SER A 22 3.47 10.37 -1.92
CA SER A 22 2.05 10.67 -2.08
C SER A 22 1.80 11.67 -3.20
N ILE A 23 0.87 11.32 -4.10
CA ILE A 23 0.42 12.16 -5.20
C ILE A 23 -1.11 12.20 -5.27
N SER A 24 -1.63 13.22 -5.94
CA SER A 24 -3.03 13.25 -6.37
C SER A 24 -3.13 13.42 -7.88
N ILE A 25 -4.17 12.83 -8.46
CA ILE A 25 -4.46 12.83 -9.89
C ILE A 25 -5.87 13.37 -10.05
N THR A 26 -5.99 14.52 -10.70
CA THR A 26 -7.28 15.11 -11.06
C THR A 26 -7.81 14.42 -12.31
N THR A 27 -9.03 13.91 -12.22
CA THR A 27 -9.71 13.23 -13.32
C THR A 27 -11.09 13.85 -13.51
N SER A 28 -11.70 13.60 -14.66
CA SER A 28 -13.09 13.97 -14.96
C SER A 28 -14.13 13.31 -14.05
N ARG A 29 -13.75 12.28 -13.28
CA ARG A 29 -14.62 11.64 -12.27
C ARG A 29 -14.29 12.05 -10.84
N GLY A 30 -13.33 12.94 -10.65
CA GLY A 30 -12.90 13.44 -9.34
C GLY A 30 -11.43 13.18 -9.06
N LEU A 31 -11.00 13.49 -7.83
CA LEU A 31 -9.63 13.35 -7.41
C LEU A 31 -9.33 11.91 -6.99
N VAL A 32 -8.21 11.36 -7.44
CA VAL A 32 -7.64 10.08 -6.99
C VAL A 32 -6.37 10.38 -6.20
N VAL A 33 -6.22 9.81 -5.00
CA VAL A 33 -5.00 9.94 -4.19
C VAL A 33 -4.26 8.61 -4.17
N VAL A 34 -2.94 8.65 -4.40
CA VAL A 34 -2.08 7.46 -4.38
C VAL A 34 -1.16 7.56 -3.19
N ASP A 35 -1.08 6.47 -2.43
CA ASP A 35 -0.23 6.28 -1.26
C ASP A 35 -0.30 7.43 -0.25
N PRO A 36 -1.47 7.66 0.39
CA PRO A 36 -1.67 8.71 1.39
C PRO A 36 -0.98 8.37 2.72
N GLY A 37 0.34 8.28 2.73
CA GLY A 37 1.14 7.93 3.90
C GLY A 37 2.26 8.92 4.17
N ALA A 38 2.64 9.02 5.45
CA ALA A 38 3.82 9.76 5.86
C ALA A 38 4.43 9.17 7.14
N ALA A 39 5.72 8.86 7.08
CA ALA A 39 6.50 8.39 8.21
C ALA A 39 7.66 9.35 8.56
N LYS A 40 8.09 9.31 9.82
CA LYS A 40 9.23 10.09 10.29
C LYS A 40 10.51 9.65 9.57
N MET A 41 11.35 10.61 9.19
CA MET A 41 12.69 10.34 8.68
C MET A 41 13.56 9.50 9.63
N GLN A 42 14.50 8.76 9.06
CA GLN A 42 15.47 7.94 9.79
C GLN A 42 16.27 8.76 10.82
N PRO A 43 16.81 8.12 11.88
CA PRO A 43 17.62 8.81 12.88
C PRO A 43 18.77 9.63 12.29
N SER A 44 19.45 9.12 11.24
CA SER A 44 20.58 9.77 10.58
C SER A 44 20.23 10.99 9.71
N TYR A 45 18.95 11.25 9.42
CA TYR A 45 18.55 12.44 8.67
C TYR A 45 18.89 13.71 9.46
N PRO A 46 19.49 14.77 8.86
CA PRO A 46 20.12 15.88 9.57
C PRO A 46 19.12 16.93 10.10
N LEU A 47 18.08 16.49 10.81
CA LEU A 47 17.13 17.34 11.53
C LEU A 47 16.95 16.85 12.98
N PRO A 48 16.69 17.77 13.92
CA PRO A 48 16.28 17.39 15.28
C PRO A 48 15.01 16.53 15.28
N LEU A 49 14.83 15.70 16.30
CA LEU A 49 13.66 14.82 16.41
C LEU A 49 12.34 15.61 16.36
N GLN A 50 12.25 16.72 17.08
CA GLN A 50 11.04 17.55 17.12
C GLN A 50 10.68 18.08 15.74
N GLU A 51 11.68 18.47 14.96
CA GLU A 51 11.47 18.97 13.60
C GLU A 51 11.01 17.85 12.65
N LYS A 52 11.59 16.65 12.75
CA LYS A 52 11.11 15.48 11.98
C LYS A 52 9.66 15.14 12.30
N LEU A 53 9.24 15.27 13.57
CA LEU A 53 7.85 15.03 13.96
C LEU A 53 6.93 16.13 13.43
N ARG A 54 7.34 17.39 13.55
CA ARG A 54 6.58 18.55 13.03
C ARG A 54 6.33 18.43 11.53
N ILE A 55 7.38 18.14 10.76
CA ILE A 55 7.29 17.97 9.29
C ILE A 55 6.39 16.77 8.95
N ARG A 56 6.49 15.65 9.67
CA ARG A 56 5.60 14.50 9.48
C ARG A 56 4.14 14.85 9.75
N SER A 57 3.85 15.60 10.81
CA SER A 57 2.48 16.07 11.10
C SER A 57 1.95 16.96 9.97
N GLN A 58 2.77 17.87 9.43
CA GLN A 58 2.41 18.68 8.26
C GLN A 58 2.12 17.82 7.02
N ALA A 59 2.95 16.80 6.77
CA ALA A 59 2.73 15.87 5.67
C ALA A 59 1.38 15.15 5.78
N VAL A 60 1.05 14.63 6.97
CA VAL A 60 -0.24 13.98 7.21
C VAL A 60 -1.39 14.95 7.01
N GLU A 61 -1.27 16.20 7.48
CA GLU A 61 -2.31 17.23 7.30
C GLU A 61 -2.60 17.51 5.82
N GLU A 62 -1.56 17.75 5.01
CA GLU A 62 -1.70 17.99 3.56
C GLU A 62 -2.27 16.77 2.83
N ILE A 63 -1.80 15.57 3.18
CA ILE A 63 -2.34 14.32 2.63
C ILE A 63 -3.82 14.18 2.96
N MET A 64 -4.21 14.37 4.22
CA MET A 64 -5.61 14.20 4.64
C MET A 64 -6.53 15.25 4.01
N TYR A 65 -6.03 16.46 3.74
CA TYR A 65 -6.76 17.47 2.96
C TYR A 65 -7.08 17.00 1.53
N ARG A 66 -6.16 16.28 0.89
CA ARG A 66 -6.42 15.67 -0.43
C ARG A 66 -7.32 14.45 -0.35
N VAL A 67 -7.12 13.60 0.67
CA VAL A 67 -7.99 12.45 0.93
C VAL A 67 -9.43 12.90 1.11
N GLU A 68 -9.69 13.97 1.86
CA GLU A 68 -11.04 14.53 2.05
C GLU A 68 -11.77 14.77 0.73
N LYS A 69 -11.09 15.37 -0.25
CA LYS A 69 -11.63 15.71 -1.57
C LYS A 69 -11.62 14.56 -2.57
N SER A 70 -10.97 13.46 -2.24
CA SER A 70 -10.81 12.32 -3.15
C SER A 70 -12.07 11.48 -3.25
N THR A 71 -12.27 10.90 -4.43
CA THR A 71 -13.33 9.92 -4.73
C THR A 71 -12.81 8.49 -4.61
N ALA A 72 -11.52 8.29 -4.91
CA ALA A 72 -10.84 7.03 -4.78
C ALA A 72 -9.42 7.21 -4.24
N ILE A 73 -8.94 6.19 -3.53
CA ILE A 73 -7.61 6.13 -2.95
C ILE A 73 -6.96 4.81 -3.34
N ILE A 74 -5.68 4.88 -3.71
CA ILE A 74 -4.86 3.71 -4.04
C ILE A 74 -3.78 3.58 -2.97
N VAL A 75 -3.65 2.39 -2.38
CA VAL A 75 -2.52 2.04 -1.49
C VAL A 75 -1.76 0.88 -2.12
N THR A 76 -0.55 1.17 -2.61
CA THR A 76 0.26 0.23 -3.39
C THR A 76 0.93 -0.84 -2.53
N HIS A 77 1.18 -0.54 -1.25
CA HIS A 77 1.73 -1.47 -0.26
C HIS A 77 1.63 -0.92 1.16
N TYR A 78 1.91 -1.76 2.16
CA TYR A 78 1.57 -1.49 3.56
C TYR A 78 2.72 -0.96 4.42
N HIS A 79 3.55 -0.06 3.88
CA HIS A 79 4.46 0.73 4.70
C HIS A 79 3.80 2.03 5.18
N TYR A 80 4.16 2.53 6.36
CA TYR A 80 3.49 3.69 6.98
C TYR A 80 3.81 5.04 6.29
N ASP A 81 4.74 5.05 5.35
CA ASP A 81 4.99 6.12 4.38
C ASP A 81 4.08 6.04 3.15
N HIS A 82 3.24 5.00 3.02
CA HIS A 82 2.27 4.83 1.93
C HIS A 82 0.81 4.79 2.41
N HIS A 83 0.57 4.61 3.71
CA HIS A 83 -0.74 4.80 4.32
C HIS A 83 -0.61 5.35 5.74
N VAL A 84 -1.65 6.03 6.22
CA VAL A 84 -1.85 6.36 7.62
C VAL A 84 -3.06 5.62 8.19
N LEU A 85 -2.97 5.24 9.46
CA LEU A 85 -4.06 4.60 10.17
C LEU A 85 -5.14 5.64 10.53
N PRO A 86 -6.44 5.27 10.53
CA PRO A 86 -7.49 6.13 11.07
C PRO A 86 -7.21 6.60 12.51
N SER A 87 -6.54 5.77 13.33
CA SER A 87 -6.15 6.11 14.70
C SER A 87 -4.83 6.90 14.82
N ASP A 88 -4.18 7.27 13.72
CA ASP A 88 -2.95 8.03 13.77
C ASP A 88 -3.19 9.40 14.45
N ARG A 89 -2.31 9.77 15.37
CA ARG A 89 -2.43 11.01 16.16
C ARG A 89 -2.53 12.28 15.31
N ASP A 90 -1.95 12.27 14.11
CA ASP A 90 -1.91 13.41 13.21
C ASP A 90 -3.15 13.44 12.28
N VAL A 91 -3.99 12.40 12.30
CA VAL A 91 -5.29 12.35 11.61
C VAL A 91 -6.35 13.01 12.50
N LYS A 92 -6.72 14.25 12.18
CA LYS A 92 -7.71 15.04 12.94
C LYS A 92 -9.13 14.52 12.83
N ASN A 93 -9.50 13.93 11.69
CA ASN A 93 -10.84 13.43 11.43
C ASN A 93 -10.78 12.04 10.75
N PRO A 94 -10.94 10.95 11.52
CA PRO A 94 -10.94 9.59 10.97
C PRO A 94 -12.09 9.31 9.99
N ARG A 95 -13.18 10.08 10.02
CA ARG A 95 -14.30 9.90 9.06
C ARG A 95 -13.92 10.24 7.62
N LEU A 96 -12.78 10.89 7.39
CA LEU A 96 -12.24 11.15 6.04
C LEU A 96 -11.92 9.89 5.24
N PHE A 97 -11.83 8.73 5.91
CA PHE A 97 -11.62 7.44 5.25
C PHE A 97 -12.91 6.85 4.64
N LEU A 98 -14.08 7.39 5.01
CA LEU A 98 -15.39 6.92 4.55
C LEU A 98 -15.85 7.67 3.29
N GLY A 99 -16.80 7.07 2.58
CA GLY A 99 -17.45 7.63 1.39
C GLY A 99 -16.59 7.56 0.13
N LYS A 100 -15.62 6.65 0.08
CA LYS A 100 -14.61 6.55 -0.97
C LYS A 100 -14.38 5.12 -1.40
N LEU A 101 -13.86 4.96 -2.62
CA LEU A 101 -13.33 3.70 -3.11
C LEU A 101 -11.86 3.55 -2.67
N TRP A 102 -11.54 2.49 -1.95
CA TRP A 102 -10.17 2.13 -1.59
C TRP A 102 -9.70 0.95 -2.43
N ILE A 103 -8.68 1.18 -3.24
CA ILE A 103 -8.00 0.17 -4.04
C ILE A 103 -6.71 -0.17 -3.32
N LEU A 104 -6.66 -1.33 -2.68
CA LEU A 104 -5.54 -1.71 -1.83
C LEU A 104 -4.73 -2.84 -2.47
N LYS A 105 -3.43 -2.88 -2.19
CA LYS A 105 -2.62 -4.08 -2.34
C LYS A 105 -3.34 -5.28 -1.70
N ASN A 106 -3.36 -6.46 -2.34
CA ASN A 106 -4.08 -7.60 -1.76
C ASN A 106 -3.47 -7.95 -0.38
N PRO A 107 -4.28 -7.95 0.71
CA PRO A 107 -3.79 -8.17 2.06
C PRO A 107 -3.53 -9.65 2.38
N ASN A 108 -3.88 -10.56 1.47
CA ASN A 108 -3.89 -11.99 1.73
C ASN A 108 -2.67 -12.73 1.15
N MET A 109 -2.00 -12.18 0.15
CA MET A 109 -0.95 -12.89 -0.59
C MET A 109 0.11 -11.96 -1.17
N TYR A 110 1.30 -12.51 -1.48
CA TYR A 110 2.42 -11.79 -2.09
C TYR A 110 2.84 -10.51 -1.34
N ILE A 111 2.75 -10.56 -0.01
CA ILE A 111 3.20 -9.51 0.91
C ILE A 111 3.95 -10.11 2.09
N ASN A 112 4.96 -9.41 2.59
CA ASN A 112 5.71 -9.89 3.75
C ASN A 112 4.87 -9.88 5.05
N GLU A 113 5.36 -10.57 6.08
CA GLU A 113 4.71 -10.66 7.40
C GLU A 113 4.38 -9.28 8.00
N SER A 114 5.30 -8.30 7.90
CA SER A 114 5.03 -6.95 8.42
C SER A 114 3.88 -6.26 7.69
N GLN A 115 3.85 -6.35 6.36
CA GLN A 115 2.77 -5.84 5.53
C GLN A 115 1.46 -6.58 5.81
N TRP A 116 1.49 -7.90 5.99
CA TRP A 116 0.31 -8.72 6.32
C TRP A 116 -0.37 -8.25 7.61
N HIS A 117 0.41 -7.97 8.66
CA HIS A 117 -0.11 -7.42 9.91
C HIS A 117 -0.61 -5.98 9.76
N ARG A 118 0.13 -5.12 9.06
CA ARG A 118 -0.24 -3.71 8.85
C ARG A 118 -1.50 -3.56 8.01
N ALA A 119 -1.67 -4.40 6.98
CA ALA A 119 -2.86 -4.45 6.14
C ALA A 119 -4.11 -4.76 6.97
N ARG A 120 -4.04 -5.83 7.78
CA ARG A 120 -5.14 -6.25 8.68
C ARG A 120 -5.49 -5.17 9.68
N LYS A 121 -4.48 -4.58 10.33
CA LYS A 121 -4.69 -3.46 11.24
C LYS A 121 -5.39 -2.28 10.54
N PHE A 122 -4.90 -1.90 9.36
CA PHE A 122 -5.45 -0.79 8.60
C PHE A 122 -6.91 -1.03 8.19
N ILE A 123 -7.20 -2.20 7.60
CA ILE A 123 -8.55 -2.57 7.17
C ILE A 123 -9.51 -2.66 8.36
N ASN A 124 -9.07 -3.28 9.46
CA ASN A 124 -9.86 -3.37 10.69
C ASN A 124 -10.23 -1.97 11.23
N GLU A 125 -9.25 -1.05 11.31
CA GLU A 125 -9.53 0.31 11.75
C GLU A 125 -10.50 1.05 10.85
N MET A 126 -10.41 0.89 9.52
CA MET A 126 -11.37 1.50 8.59
C MET A 126 -12.79 0.95 8.78
N LEU A 127 -12.94 -0.36 8.96
CA LEU A 127 -14.25 -0.99 9.15
C LEU A 127 -14.88 -0.61 10.50
N ASN A 128 -14.05 -0.48 11.54
CA ASN A 128 -14.49 -0.05 12.87
C ASN A 128 -15.03 1.40 12.91
N LEU A 129 -14.74 2.21 11.88
CA LEU A 129 -15.39 3.52 11.73
C LEU A 129 -16.88 3.40 11.37
N ILE A 130 -17.32 2.25 10.88
CA ILE A 130 -18.72 1.95 10.53
C ILE A 130 -19.36 1.09 11.63
N ASP A 131 -18.80 -0.08 11.89
CA ASP A 131 -19.27 -1.05 12.89
C ASP A 131 -18.13 -1.99 13.30
N GLY A 132 -17.95 -2.17 14.61
CA GLY A 132 -16.90 -2.98 15.23
C GLY A 132 -16.91 -4.47 14.85
N ASN A 133 -18.02 -4.98 14.30
CA ASN A 133 -18.16 -6.40 13.94
C ASN A 133 -17.89 -6.67 12.45
N LEU A 134 -17.70 -5.63 11.64
CA LEU A 134 -17.58 -5.79 10.18
C LEU A 134 -16.32 -6.55 9.77
N TYR A 135 -15.20 -6.34 10.45
CA TYR A 135 -13.94 -7.02 10.12
C TYR A 135 -14.08 -8.54 10.14
N GLU A 136 -14.64 -9.10 11.23
CA GLU A 136 -14.88 -10.54 11.36
C GLU A 136 -15.83 -11.07 10.29
N SER A 137 -16.83 -10.28 9.88
CA SER A 137 -17.78 -10.65 8.82
C SER A 137 -17.17 -10.71 7.41
N LEU A 138 -15.97 -10.15 7.22
CA LEU A 138 -15.22 -10.19 5.97
C LEU A 138 -14.14 -11.27 5.95
N LEU A 139 -13.96 -11.99 7.06
CA LEU A 139 -13.00 -13.10 7.11
C LEU A 139 -13.58 -14.34 6.44
N GLU A 140 -12.77 -14.98 5.60
CA GLU A 140 -13.10 -16.21 4.90
C GLU A 140 -11.91 -17.17 4.89
N LYS A 141 -12.16 -18.42 4.47
CA LYS A 141 -11.08 -19.40 4.29
C LYS A 141 -10.19 -18.96 3.12
N PRO A 142 -8.88 -19.29 3.15
CA PRO A 142 -8.00 -19.08 2.01
C PRO A 142 -8.61 -19.59 0.70
N GLN A 143 -8.55 -18.77 -0.35
CA GLN A 143 -9.01 -19.16 -1.67
C GLN A 143 -7.90 -19.79 -2.53
N MET A 144 -6.64 -19.69 -2.09
CA MET A 144 -5.47 -20.21 -2.77
C MET A 144 -4.53 -20.88 -1.76
N HIS A 145 -3.98 -22.04 -2.13
CA HIS A 145 -3.05 -22.79 -1.30
C HIS A 145 -1.67 -22.99 -1.95
N GLU A 146 -1.57 -22.79 -3.26
CA GLU A 146 -0.34 -22.89 -4.03
C GLU A 146 0.02 -21.51 -4.58
N PHE A 147 1.28 -21.10 -4.42
CA PHE A 147 1.75 -19.78 -4.81
C PHE A 147 3.00 -19.93 -5.65
N GLU A 148 3.02 -19.27 -6.79
CA GLU A 148 4.14 -19.28 -7.72
C GLU A 148 5.17 -18.23 -7.30
N ASP A 149 6.44 -18.62 -7.21
CA ASP A 149 7.50 -17.67 -6.85
C ASP A 149 7.84 -16.79 -8.06
N THR A 150 7.16 -15.65 -8.15
CA THR A 150 7.36 -14.71 -9.27
C THR A 150 8.77 -14.12 -9.35
N ALA A 151 9.56 -14.17 -8.26
CA ALA A 151 10.94 -13.73 -8.27
C ALA A 151 11.83 -14.64 -9.14
N GLU A 152 11.54 -15.94 -9.15
CA GLU A 152 12.23 -16.95 -9.97
C GLU A 152 11.94 -16.71 -11.46
N ILE A 153 10.68 -16.42 -11.81
CA ILE A 153 10.26 -16.13 -13.20
C ILE A 153 10.92 -14.86 -13.74
N LEU A 154 10.89 -13.78 -12.94
CA LEU A 154 11.53 -12.52 -13.32
C LEU A 154 13.04 -12.70 -13.53
N GLU A 155 13.65 -13.58 -12.75
CA GLU A 155 15.06 -13.88 -12.87
C GLU A 155 15.38 -14.70 -14.13
N GLU A 156 14.64 -15.76 -14.40
CA GLU A 156 14.77 -16.57 -15.62
C GLU A 156 14.59 -15.69 -16.86
N ALA A 157 13.62 -14.78 -16.84
CA ALA A 157 13.37 -13.84 -17.92
C ALA A 157 14.48 -12.78 -18.09
N LEU A 158 15.27 -12.50 -17.04
CA LEU A 158 16.31 -11.47 -17.01
C LEU A 158 17.74 -12.04 -16.98
N SER A 159 17.92 -13.33 -17.32
CA SER A 159 19.20 -14.04 -17.17
C SER A 159 20.35 -13.31 -17.89
N LYS A 160 21.11 -12.53 -17.13
CA LYS A 160 22.38 -11.90 -17.51
C LYS A 160 23.50 -12.52 -16.69
N ASP A 161 24.66 -12.75 -17.32
CA ASP A 161 25.86 -13.21 -16.64
C ASP A 161 26.56 -12.04 -15.93
N PHE A 162 26.80 -12.18 -14.62
CA PHE A 162 27.47 -11.17 -13.79
C PHE A 162 28.78 -11.68 -13.16
N GLY A 163 29.37 -12.76 -13.66
CA GLY A 163 30.67 -13.26 -13.18
C GLY A 163 30.68 -13.61 -11.69
N ASP A 164 31.63 -13.07 -10.92
CA ASP A 164 31.82 -13.37 -9.49
C ASP A 164 30.64 -12.99 -8.59
N TYR A 165 29.74 -12.12 -9.06
CA TYR A 165 28.51 -11.75 -8.35
C TYR A 165 27.48 -12.89 -8.32
N ASN A 166 27.61 -13.89 -9.20
CA ASN A 166 26.67 -15.00 -9.35
C ASN A 166 26.57 -15.88 -8.09
N THR A 167 27.61 -16.00 -7.27
CA THR A 167 27.57 -16.84 -6.05
C THR A 167 26.77 -16.16 -4.93
N ARG A 168 27.07 -14.90 -4.61
CA ARG A 168 26.31 -14.12 -3.62
C ARG A 168 24.85 -13.94 -4.04
N ARG A 169 24.61 -13.75 -5.34
CA ARG A 169 23.26 -13.66 -5.91
C ARG A 169 22.48 -14.96 -5.68
N ARG A 170 23.05 -16.14 -6.01
CA ARG A 170 22.42 -17.44 -5.75
C ARG A 170 22.05 -17.65 -4.30
N GLU A 171 22.91 -17.24 -3.36
CA GLU A 171 22.60 -17.32 -1.93
C GLU A 171 21.42 -16.42 -1.52
N LEU A 172 21.35 -15.20 -2.05
CA LEU A 172 20.23 -14.28 -1.77
C LEU A 172 18.91 -14.83 -2.32
N LEU A 173 18.94 -15.43 -3.51
CA LEU A 173 17.76 -16.04 -4.13
C LEU A 173 17.27 -17.26 -3.37
N ALA A 174 18.18 -18.14 -2.95
CA ALA A 174 17.82 -19.28 -2.12
C ALA A 174 17.18 -18.84 -0.79
N LYS A 175 17.68 -17.76 -0.18
CA LYS A 175 17.09 -17.15 1.02
C LYS A 175 15.71 -16.55 0.71
N GLY A 176 15.57 -15.81 -0.39
CA GLY A 176 14.31 -15.24 -0.85
C GLY A 176 13.24 -16.31 -1.09
N LYS A 177 13.59 -17.39 -1.80
CA LYS A 177 12.71 -18.54 -2.07
C LYS A 177 12.25 -19.22 -0.78
N LYS A 178 13.18 -19.49 0.15
CA LYS A 178 12.83 -20.07 1.46
C LYS A 178 11.89 -19.15 2.24
N TRP A 179 12.14 -17.84 2.20
CA TRP A 179 11.29 -16.85 2.86
C TRP A 179 9.91 -16.76 2.23
N PHE A 180 9.81 -16.75 0.89
CA PHE A 180 8.55 -16.79 0.15
C PHE A 180 7.72 -18.03 0.51
N GLN A 181 8.34 -19.22 0.45
CA GLN A 181 7.70 -20.48 0.84
C GLN A 181 7.22 -20.43 2.29
N THR A 182 8.00 -19.84 3.19
CA THR A 182 7.61 -19.68 4.60
C THR A 182 6.36 -18.80 4.72
N LEU A 183 6.29 -17.68 4.00
CA LEU A 183 5.12 -16.79 4.03
C LEU A 183 3.88 -17.46 3.44
N ALA A 184 4.03 -18.11 2.28
CA ALA A 184 2.96 -18.83 1.62
C ALA A 184 2.36 -19.90 2.54
N GLN A 185 3.21 -20.73 3.16
CA GLN A 185 2.78 -21.84 4.00
C GLN A 185 2.29 -21.41 5.39
N LYS A 186 2.89 -20.37 5.98
CA LYS A 186 2.55 -19.92 7.33
C LYS A 186 1.31 -19.03 7.34
N PHE A 187 1.21 -18.12 6.37
CA PHE A 187 0.18 -17.08 6.34
C PHE A 187 -0.82 -17.30 5.21
N TRP A 188 -0.37 -17.18 3.96
CA TRP A 188 -1.30 -17.00 2.83
C TRP A 188 -2.16 -18.23 2.57
N SER A 189 -1.65 -19.45 2.75
CA SER A 189 -2.39 -20.69 2.52
C SER A 189 -3.19 -21.19 3.72
N ARG A 190 -3.06 -20.57 4.91
CA ARG A 190 -3.58 -21.11 6.18
C ARG A 190 -4.45 -20.12 6.96
N GLU A 191 -4.04 -18.88 7.05
CA GLU A 191 -4.74 -17.85 7.83
C GLU A 191 -5.99 -17.35 7.11
N GLN A 192 -6.96 -16.81 7.86
CA GLN A 192 -8.16 -16.27 7.25
C GLN A 192 -7.85 -15.12 6.27
N TRP A 193 -8.51 -15.16 5.13
CA TRP A 193 -8.46 -14.14 4.11
C TRP A 193 -9.49 -13.06 4.41
N ILE A 194 -9.19 -11.82 4.02
CA ILE A 194 -10.15 -10.74 3.99
C ILE A 194 -10.70 -10.65 2.58
N ARG A 195 -12.03 -10.72 2.41
CA ARG A 195 -12.68 -10.46 1.12
C ARG A 195 -12.87 -8.96 0.87
N GLU A 196 -13.05 -8.61 -0.40
CA GLU A 196 -13.42 -7.24 -0.80
C GLU A 196 -14.77 -6.84 -0.17
N ALA A 197 -14.99 -5.54 0.01
CA ALA A 197 -16.18 -5.00 0.66
C ALA A 197 -16.83 -3.90 -0.18
N SER A 198 -18.15 -3.96 -0.32
CA SER A 198 -18.96 -2.91 -0.94
C SER A 198 -20.05 -2.48 0.04
N LEU A 199 -19.68 -1.60 0.97
CA LEU A 199 -20.58 -1.06 2.00
C LEU A 199 -21.02 0.36 1.61
N ASP A 200 -22.19 0.79 2.09
CA ASP A 200 -22.76 2.13 1.82
C ASP A 200 -21.75 3.27 2.03
N LYS A 201 -20.91 3.17 3.07
CA LYS A 201 -19.95 4.21 3.46
C LYS A 201 -18.49 3.84 3.19
N LEU A 202 -18.19 2.68 2.62
CA LEU A 202 -16.82 2.23 2.37
C LEU A 202 -16.80 1.11 1.34
N SER A 203 -16.09 1.33 0.24
CA SER A 203 -15.79 0.27 -0.74
C SER A 203 -14.30 -0.04 -0.71
N ILE A 204 -13.94 -1.32 -0.55
CA ILE A 204 -12.57 -1.82 -0.55
C ILE A 204 -12.45 -2.89 -1.63
N VAL A 205 -11.50 -2.72 -2.55
CA VAL A 205 -11.17 -3.69 -3.60
C VAL A 205 -9.66 -3.96 -3.62
N TRP A 206 -9.26 -5.14 -4.05
CA TRP A 206 -7.86 -5.49 -4.26
C TRP A 206 -7.41 -5.03 -5.64
N GLY A 207 -6.35 -4.26 -5.69
CA GLY A 207 -5.84 -3.64 -6.93
C GLY A 207 -4.95 -4.56 -7.78
N ASP A 208 -4.36 -5.58 -7.18
CA ASP A 208 -3.36 -6.43 -7.85
C ASP A 208 -3.86 -7.05 -9.17
N GLY A 209 -3.14 -6.75 -10.26
CA GLY A 209 -3.43 -7.27 -11.59
C GLY A 209 -4.70 -6.69 -12.24
N LYS A 210 -5.21 -5.55 -11.75
CA LYS A 210 -6.43 -4.93 -12.26
C LYS A 210 -6.19 -3.54 -12.83
N THR A 211 -6.99 -3.20 -13.82
CA THR A 211 -7.07 -1.86 -14.41
C THR A 211 -8.29 -1.12 -13.87
N PHE A 212 -8.11 0.15 -13.53
CA PHE A 212 -9.17 1.03 -13.05
C PHE A 212 -9.29 2.25 -13.95
N HIS A 213 -10.53 2.62 -14.29
CA HIS A 213 -10.83 3.78 -15.13
C HIS A 213 -11.52 4.88 -14.32
N PHE A 214 -10.92 6.06 -14.31
CA PHE A 214 -11.42 7.26 -13.67
C PHE A 214 -11.74 8.31 -14.73
N GLY A 215 -12.68 7.99 -15.64
CA GLY A 215 -13.06 8.87 -16.73
C GLY A 215 -11.97 8.97 -17.80
N ASP A 216 -11.18 10.04 -17.76
CA ASP A 216 -10.09 10.36 -18.68
C ASP A 216 -8.72 9.88 -18.20
N ALA A 217 -8.66 9.26 -17.01
CA ALA A 217 -7.46 8.61 -16.49
C ALA A 217 -7.65 7.09 -16.37
N GLU A 218 -6.58 6.36 -16.65
CA GLU A 218 -6.49 4.91 -16.48
C GLU A 218 -5.29 4.58 -15.59
N THR A 219 -5.50 3.65 -14.66
CA THR A 219 -4.44 3.13 -13.79
C THR A 219 -4.36 1.62 -13.91
N ASP A 220 -3.19 1.13 -14.31
CA ASP A 220 -2.84 -0.30 -14.31
C ASP A 220 -2.02 -0.65 -13.06
N LEU A 221 -2.61 -1.46 -12.18
CA LEU A 221 -1.93 -1.99 -11.00
C LEU A 221 -1.39 -3.38 -11.33
N LYS A 222 -0.09 -3.44 -11.56
CA LYS A 222 0.62 -4.66 -11.95
C LYS A 222 0.30 -5.83 -11.01
N ALA A 223 0.34 -7.03 -11.57
CA ALA A 223 0.24 -8.27 -10.82
C ALA A 223 1.25 -8.31 -9.65
N PRO A 224 0.92 -9.02 -8.55
CA PRO A 224 1.82 -9.13 -7.42
C PRO A 224 3.18 -9.68 -7.86
N VAL A 225 4.25 -9.04 -7.40
CA VAL A 225 5.61 -9.60 -7.52
C VAL A 225 6.12 -9.85 -6.11
N SER A 226 6.50 -11.09 -5.80
CA SER A 226 7.29 -11.43 -4.63
C SER A 226 8.60 -10.65 -4.69
N ARG A 227 8.74 -9.64 -3.82
CA ARG A 227 10.03 -8.99 -3.58
C ARG A 227 10.64 -9.67 -2.35
N GLY A 228 11.63 -10.52 -2.59
CA GLY A 228 12.44 -11.17 -1.55
C GLY A 228 13.29 -10.21 -0.74
#